data_AF-A0A2I0VX28-F1
#
_entry.id   AF-A0A2I0VX28-F1
#
_cell.length_a   1.000
_cell.length_b   1.000
_cell.length_c   1.000
_cell.angle_alpha   90.00
_cell.angle_beta   90.00
_cell.angle_gamma   90.00
#
_symmetry.space_group_name_H-M   'P 1'
#
loop_
_entity.id
_entity.type
_entity.pdbx_description
1 polymer ?
#
loop_
_entity_poly.entity_id
_entity_poly.type
_entity_poly.pdbx_seq_one_letter_code
_entity_poly.pdbx_strand_id
1 'polypeptide(L)'
;MAYELQRRFTRRHHYQTTLESQLDPDVELQLSQRKRANLVPAEILYEDGWTAQHHQVLFIENLLGEIEKKTWIQWRMAFELDYEALVNIADDPQNVLSQIRRIITLEDPYQGSTEEQNRAYLDLERLSCDQIKNMFEYMNDYKVLAAKSGRMYISSELSEKFFKKMPPLLGEEVEKAFKERHPGNTVGVLPRIKFMYQYLADLCKKAAIQRGIKDLSICQKIPMPGYYNTG
;
A
#
# COMPACT_ATOMS: atom_id res chain seq x y z
N MET A 1 -18.48 -73.23 41.42
CA MET A 1 -17.14 -73.61 40.92
C MET A 1 -16.85 -72.78 39.69
N ALA A 2 -15.64 -72.19 39.67
CA ALA A 2 -14.88 -71.65 38.54
C ALA A 2 -15.44 -70.45 37.74
N TYR A 3 -14.63 -69.39 37.78
CA TYR A 3 -14.63 -68.18 36.96
C TYR A 3 -14.38 -68.49 35.47
N GLU A 4 -14.86 -67.62 34.58
CA GLU A 4 -14.01 -67.05 33.52
C GLU A 4 -14.54 -65.71 32.99
N LEU A 5 -13.65 -64.73 32.95
CA LEU A 5 -13.82 -63.33 32.55
C LEU A 5 -13.58 -63.20 31.04
N GLN A 6 -14.46 -62.51 30.31
CA GLN A 6 -14.08 -61.90 29.02
C GLN A 6 -14.62 -60.48 28.86
N ARG A 7 -13.65 -59.57 28.71
CA ARG A 7 -13.74 -58.11 28.67
C ARG A 7 -14.58 -57.61 27.49
N ARG A 8 -15.60 -56.79 27.74
CA ARG A 8 -16.21 -55.92 26.72
C ARG A 8 -15.35 -54.66 26.58
N PHE A 9 -14.52 -54.61 25.54
CA PHE A 9 -13.86 -53.38 25.10
C PHE A 9 -14.87 -52.49 24.36
N THR A 10 -15.26 -51.37 24.97
CA THR A 10 -15.90 -50.25 24.26
C THR A 10 -14.84 -49.50 23.46
N ARG A 11 -14.65 -49.85 22.18
CA ARG A 11 -13.92 -49.00 21.23
C ARG A 11 -14.84 -47.90 20.72
N ARG A 12 -14.78 -46.71 21.33
CA ARG A 12 -15.20 -45.46 20.67
C ARG A 12 -14.16 -45.15 19.60
N HIS A 13 -14.50 -45.33 18.32
CA HIS A 13 -13.73 -44.74 17.23
C HIS A 13 -14.05 -43.24 17.19
N HIS A 14 -13.12 -42.41 17.67
CA HIS A 14 -13.07 -41.02 17.28
C HIS A 14 -12.54 -40.96 15.85
N TYR A 15 -13.44 -40.76 14.89
CA TYR A 15 -13.04 -40.33 13.55
C TYR A 15 -12.46 -38.93 13.71
N GLN A 16 -11.16 -38.76 13.41
CA GLN A 16 -10.63 -37.42 13.16
C GLN A 16 -11.25 -36.96 11.84
N THR A 17 -12.24 -36.09 11.93
CA THR A 17 -12.79 -35.33 10.81
C THR A 17 -11.63 -34.59 10.16
N THR A 18 -11.16 -35.07 9.00
CA THR A 18 -10.12 -34.35 8.24
C THR A 18 -10.73 -33.03 7.77
N LEU A 19 -9.91 -31.98 7.65
CA LEU A 19 -10.38 -30.66 7.18
C LEU A 19 -11.12 -30.79 5.83
N GLU A 20 -10.72 -31.76 5.01
CA GLU A 20 -11.31 -32.15 3.73
C GLU A 20 -12.77 -32.63 3.87
N SER A 21 -13.17 -33.26 4.98
CA SER A 21 -14.56 -33.66 5.18
C SER A 21 -15.47 -32.53 5.67
N GLN A 22 -14.94 -31.32 5.84
CA GLN A 22 -15.71 -30.10 6.12
C GLN A 22 -15.85 -29.20 4.89
N LEU A 23 -15.13 -29.51 3.82
CA LEU A 23 -15.23 -28.81 2.54
C LEU A 23 -16.20 -29.60 1.65
N ASP A 24 -17.31 -28.97 1.30
CA ASP A 24 -18.27 -29.55 0.37
C ASP A 24 -17.66 -29.53 -1.04
N PRO A 25 -17.34 -30.71 -1.63
CA PRO A 25 -16.66 -30.80 -2.90
C PRO A 25 -17.50 -30.21 -4.05
N ASP A 26 -18.83 -30.23 -3.95
CA ASP A 26 -19.71 -29.66 -4.96
C ASP A 26 -19.69 -28.13 -4.90
N VAL A 27 -19.57 -27.55 -3.71
CA VAL A 27 -19.42 -26.10 -3.51
C VAL A 27 -18.06 -25.62 -4.02
N GLU A 28 -16.98 -26.36 -3.76
CA GLU A 28 -15.66 -26.05 -4.32
C GLU A 28 -15.63 -26.18 -5.85
N LEU A 29 -16.28 -27.20 -6.39
CA LEU A 29 -16.42 -27.40 -7.83
C LEU A 29 -17.18 -26.23 -8.46
N GLN A 30 -18.29 -25.79 -7.86
CA GLN A 30 -19.06 -24.64 -8.34
C GLN A 30 -18.28 -23.32 -8.22
N LEU A 31 -17.53 -23.12 -7.14
CA LEU A 31 -16.64 -21.97 -6.97
C LEU A 31 -15.52 -21.97 -8.01
N SER A 32 -14.92 -23.13 -8.28
CA SER A 32 -13.93 -23.33 -9.34
C SER A 32 -14.55 -23.07 -10.72
N GLN A 33 -15.74 -23.60 -11.00
CA GLN A 33 -16.46 -23.37 -12.25
C GLN A 33 -16.84 -21.90 -12.45
N ARG A 34 -17.29 -21.19 -11.41
CA ARG A 34 -17.54 -19.74 -11.45
C ARG A 34 -16.25 -18.95 -11.67
N LYS A 35 -15.18 -19.28 -10.96
CA LYS A 35 -13.85 -18.67 -11.17
C LYS A 35 -13.35 -18.91 -12.60
N ARG A 36 -13.57 -20.11 -13.15
CA ARG A 36 -13.24 -20.47 -14.54
C ARG A 36 -14.16 -19.82 -15.56
N ALA A 37 -15.43 -19.57 -15.25
CA ALA A 37 -16.35 -18.84 -16.11
C ALA A 37 -16.07 -17.33 -16.14
N ASN A 38 -15.49 -16.78 -15.05
CA ASN A 38 -15.01 -15.40 -15.00
C ASN A 38 -13.66 -15.20 -15.72
N LEU A 39 -12.94 -16.29 -15.98
CA LEU A 39 -11.75 -16.33 -16.81
C LEU A 39 -12.20 -16.50 -18.27
N VAL A 40 -11.73 -15.64 -19.16
CA VAL A 40 -11.93 -15.86 -20.60
C VAL A 40 -11.24 -17.18 -20.96
N PRO A 41 -11.97 -18.19 -21.50
CA PRO A 41 -11.37 -19.46 -21.91
C PRO A 41 -10.22 -19.23 -22.87
N ALA A 42 -9.16 -20.03 -22.76
CA ALA A 42 -8.02 -19.95 -23.68
C ALA A 42 -8.48 -20.08 -25.13
N GLU A 43 -9.53 -20.86 -25.40
CA GLU A 43 -10.15 -20.99 -26.72
C GLU A 43 -10.67 -19.66 -27.29
N ILE A 44 -11.18 -18.74 -26.47
CA ILE A 44 -11.61 -17.39 -26.92
C ILE A 44 -10.39 -16.52 -27.27
N LEU A 45 -9.22 -16.79 -26.69
CA LEU A 45 -7.95 -16.14 -27.04
C LEU A 45 -7.30 -16.72 -28.31
N TYR A 46 -7.86 -17.78 -28.89
CA TYR A 46 -7.32 -18.47 -30.07
C TYR A 46 -8.36 -18.65 -31.18
N GLU A 47 -9.48 -17.90 -31.17
CA GLU A 47 -10.36 -17.81 -32.34
C GLU A 47 -9.65 -17.05 -33.48
N ASP A 48 -9.63 -17.67 -34.66
CA ASP A 48 -8.87 -17.31 -35.88
C ASP A 48 -9.27 -15.94 -36.52
N GLY A 49 -10.04 -15.11 -35.80
CA GLY A 49 -10.57 -13.82 -36.26
C GLY A 49 -10.21 -12.61 -35.39
N TRP A 50 -9.52 -12.80 -34.26
CA TRP A 50 -9.19 -11.73 -33.33
C TRP A 50 -7.74 -11.26 -33.52
N THR A 51 -7.55 -9.95 -33.68
CA THR A 51 -6.21 -9.38 -33.90
C THR A 51 -5.40 -9.38 -32.59
N ALA A 52 -4.06 -9.29 -32.70
CA ALA A 52 -3.18 -9.20 -31.52
C ALA A 52 -3.59 -8.07 -30.56
N GLN A 53 -4.12 -6.96 -31.10
CA GLN A 53 -4.62 -5.83 -30.32
C GLN A 53 -5.86 -6.19 -29.49
N HIS A 54 -6.79 -6.99 -30.03
CA HIS A 54 -7.94 -7.45 -29.27
C HIS A 54 -7.51 -8.32 -28.07
N HIS A 55 -6.53 -9.20 -28.27
CA HIS A 55 -5.99 -10.02 -27.19
C HIS A 55 -5.37 -9.18 -26.08
N GLN A 56 -4.71 -8.08 -26.43
CA GLN A 56 -4.13 -7.15 -25.47
C GLN A 56 -5.20 -6.46 -24.62
N VAL A 57 -6.30 -6.00 -25.24
CA VAL A 57 -7.42 -5.41 -24.51
C VAL A 57 -8.08 -6.43 -23.57
N LEU A 58 -8.32 -7.65 -24.05
CA LEU A 58 -8.88 -8.74 -23.23
C LEU A 58 -7.96 -9.14 -22.08
N PHE A 59 -6.65 -9.18 -22.32
CA PHE A 59 -5.68 -9.45 -21.27
C PHE A 59 -5.76 -8.38 -20.17
N ILE A 60 -5.80 -7.09 -20.54
CA ILE A 60 -5.95 -5.99 -19.58
C ILE A 60 -7.30 -6.06 -18.86
N GLU A 61 -8.40 -6.35 -19.56
CA GLU A 61 -9.73 -6.52 -18.95
C GLU A 61 -9.73 -7.61 -17.86
N ASN A 62 -8.99 -8.70 -18.06
CA ASN A 62 -8.88 -9.78 -17.08
C ASN A 62 -8.02 -9.44 -15.86
N LEU A 63 -7.23 -8.37 -15.90
CA LEU A 63 -6.48 -7.88 -14.75
C LEU A 63 -7.30 -6.93 -13.87
N LEU A 64 -8.49 -6.53 -14.30
CA LEU A 64 -9.38 -5.64 -13.55
C LEU A 64 -10.05 -6.37 -12.38
N GLY A 65 -10.35 -5.62 -11.32
CA GLY A 65 -11.21 -6.09 -10.23
C GLY A 65 -12.65 -6.34 -10.69
N GLU A 66 -13.43 -7.08 -9.89
CA GLU A 66 -14.80 -7.48 -10.24
C GLU A 66 -15.72 -6.30 -10.59
N ILE A 67 -15.58 -5.16 -9.88
CA ILE A 67 -16.40 -3.98 -10.11
C ILE A 67 -15.93 -3.29 -11.40
N GLU A 68 -14.63 -3.03 -11.52
CA GLU A 68 -14.03 -2.35 -12.66
C GLU A 68 -14.26 -3.12 -13.97
N LYS A 69 -14.14 -4.45 -13.92
CA LYS A 69 -14.42 -5.34 -15.06
C LYS A 69 -15.88 -5.25 -15.50
N LYS A 70 -16.83 -5.26 -14.56
CA LYS A 70 -18.27 -5.12 -14.90
C LYS A 70 -18.57 -3.77 -15.52
N THR A 71 -18.01 -2.69 -14.97
CA THR A 71 -18.14 -1.34 -15.52
C THR A 71 -17.56 -1.27 -16.94
N TRP A 72 -16.38 -1.84 -17.14
CA TRP A 72 -15.74 -1.92 -18.46
C TRP A 72 -16.58 -2.68 -19.49
N ILE A 73 -17.11 -3.86 -19.12
CA ILE A 73 -17.98 -4.66 -19.98
C ILE A 73 -19.25 -3.88 -20.35
N GLN A 74 -19.89 -3.24 -19.37
CA GLN A 74 -21.07 -2.40 -19.62
C GLN A 74 -20.77 -1.26 -20.58
N TRP A 75 -19.61 -0.61 -20.44
CA TRP A 75 -19.20 0.46 -21.34
C TRP A 75 -18.96 -0.05 -22.77
N ARG A 76 -18.18 -1.11 -22.98
CA ARG A 76 -17.90 -1.60 -24.35
C ARG A 76 -19.15 -2.13 -25.07
N MET A 77 -20.12 -2.67 -24.31
CA MET A 77 -21.41 -3.09 -24.87
C MET A 77 -22.30 -1.90 -25.24
N ALA A 78 -22.20 -0.77 -24.53
CA ALA A 78 -22.98 0.43 -24.84
C ALA A 78 -22.34 1.30 -25.93
N PHE A 79 -21.01 1.25 -26.06
CA PHE A 79 -20.21 2.10 -26.95
C PHE A 79 -19.31 1.26 -27.85
N GLU A 80 -19.92 0.39 -28.67
CA GLU A 80 -19.21 -0.56 -29.54
C GLU A 80 -18.23 0.13 -30.50
N LEU A 81 -18.64 1.24 -31.12
CA LEU A 81 -17.78 1.99 -32.04
C LEU A 81 -16.53 2.58 -31.36
N ASP A 82 -16.69 3.09 -30.14
CA ASP A 82 -15.56 3.62 -29.37
C ASP A 82 -14.63 2.50 -28.89
N TYR A 83 -15.20 1.34 -28.57
CA TYR A 83 -14.43 0.15 -28.22
C TYR A 83 -13.60 -0.34 -29.42
N GLU A 84 -14.19 -0.48 -30.60
CA GLU A 84 -13.46 -0.86 -31.81
C GLU A 84 -12.37 0.17 -32.17
N ALA A 85 -12.67 1.47 -32.05
CA ALA A 85 -11.68 2.52 -32.25
C ALA A 85 -10.50 2.40 -31.26
N LEU A 86 -10.78 2.08 -29.99
CA LEU A 86 -9.74 1.82 -29.00
C LEU A 86 -8.90 0.60 -29.36
N VAL A 87 -9.53 -0.50 -29.77
CA VAL A 87 -8.81 -1.73 -30.12
C VAL A 87 -7.82 -1.50 -31.26
N ASN A 88 -8.18 -0.67 -32.24
CA ASN A 88 -7.29 -0.31 -33.34
C ASN A 88 -6.00 0.42 -32.91
N ILE A 89 -5.99 1.05 -31.74
CA ILE A 89 -4.83 1.75 -31.14
C ILE A 89 -4.33 1.07 -29.85
N ALA A 90 -4.76 -0.17 -29.59
CA ALA A 90 -4.44 -0.88 -28.36
C ALA A 90 -3.07 -1.58 -28.40
N ASP A 91 -2.25 -1.33 -29.42
CA ASP A 91 -0.85 -1.76 -29.45
C ASP A 91 -0.04 -1.14 -28.31
N ASP A 92 -0.32 0.13 -27.96
CA ASP A 92 0.13 0.75 -26.72
C ASP A 92 -0.85 0.43 -25.56
N PRO A 93 -0.45 -0.37 -24.55
CA PRO A 93 -1.27 -0.63 -23.37
C PRO A 93 -1.74 0.65 -22.66
N GLN A 94 -0.97 1.74 -22.77
CA GLN A 94 -1.30 3.01 -22.15
C GLN A 94 -2.63 3.57 -22.66
N ASN A 95 -2.96 3.37 -23.94
CA ASN A 95 -4.22 3.84 -24.52
C ASN A 95 -5.42 3.14 -23.86
N VAL A 96 -5.32 1.83 -23.64
CA VAL A 96 -6.36 1.03 -22.97
C VAL A 96 -6.49 1.47 -21.51
N LEU A 97 -5.39 1.65 -20.80
CA LEU A 97 -5.39 2.11 -19.41
C LEU A 97 -5.96 3.53 -19.27
N SER A 98 -5.63 4.43 -20.19
CA SER A 98 -6.18 5.79 -20.26
C SER A 98 -7.70 5.75 -20.47
N GLN A 99 -8.19 4.90 -21.36
CA GLN A 99 -9.63 4.75 -21.58
C GLN A 99 -10.35 4.16 -20.36
N ILE A 100 -9.78 3.13 -19.71
CA ILE A 100 -10.32 2.55 -18.46
C ILE A 100 -10.42 3.64 -17.39
N ARG A 101 -9.37 4.45 -17.20
CA ARG A 101 -9.39 5.55 -16.23
C ARG A 101 -10.48 6.56 -16.58
N ARG A 102 -10.59 6.98 -17.84
CA ARG A 102 -11.63 7.90 -18.27
C ARG A 102 -13.04 7.36 -18.02
N ILE A 103 -13.29 6.07 -18.20
CA ILE A 103 -14.59 5.46 -17.91
C ILE A 103 -14.90 5.49 -16.41
N ILE A 104 -13.90 5.21 -15.56
CA ILE A 104 -14.11 5.05 -14.12
C ILE A 104 -14.12 6.39 -13.39
N THR A 105 -13.17 7.28 -13.70
CA THR A 105 -12.95 8.52 -12.96
C THR A 105 -13.25 9.78 -13.78
N LEU A 106 -13.49 9.66 -15.09
CA LEU A 106 -13.52 10.79 -16.04
C LEU A 106 -12.23 11.60 -16.07
N GLU A 107 -11.14 11.06 -15.52
CA GLU A 107 -9.85 11.74 -15.44
C GLU A 107 -8.76 10.87 -16.09
N ASP A 108 -7.94 11.48 -16.95
CA ASP A 108 -6.72 10.87 -17.47
C ASP A 108 -5.50 11.76 -17.17
N PRO A 109 -4.67 11.39 -16.18
CA PRO A 109 -3.43 12.10 -15.87
C PRO A 109 -2.43 12.14 -17.03
N TYR A 110 -2.48 11.17 -17.95
CA TYR A 110 -1.60 11.12 -19.11
C TYR A 110 -1.98 12.19 -20.15
N GLN A 111 -3.29 12.45 -20.31
CA GLN A 111 -3.84 13.46 -21.21
C GLN A 111 -4.09 14.82 -20.53
N GLY A 112 -3.61 14.99 -19.28
CA GLY A 112 -3.64 16.28 -18.59
C GLY A 112 -4.93 16.59 -17.83
N SER A 113 -5.77 15.61 -17.49
CA SER A 113 -6.80 15.83 -16.46
C SER A 113 -6.12 15.95 -15.11
N THR A 114 -6.09 17.17 -14.57
CA THR A 114 -5.31 17.54 -13.38
C THR A 114 -6.17 17.83 -12.17
N GLU A 115 -7.49 17.65 -12.20
CA GLU A 115 -8.35 18.10 -11.09
C GLU A 115 -8.12 17.31 -9.80
N GLU A 116 -8.02 15.96 -9.83
CA GLU A 116 -7.56 15.21 -8.64
C GLU A 116 -6.14 15.62 -8.23
N GLN A 117 -5.23 15.83 -9.19
CA GLN A 117 -3.84 16.22 -8.90
C GLN A 117 -3.75 17.60 -8.23
N ASN A 118 -4.56 18.56 -8.69
CA ASN A 118 -4.64 19.92 -8.18
C ASN A 118 -5.29 19.94 -6.80
N ARG A 119 -6.39 19.20 -6.62
CA ARG A 119 -7.02 19.03 -5.30
C ARG A 119 -6.06 18.39 -4.31
N ALA A 120 -5.38 17.31 -4.69
CA ALA A 120 -4.38 16.65 -3.85
C ALA A 120 -3.22 17.60 -3.49
N TYR A 121 -2.79 18.44 -4.43
CA TYR A 121 -1.77 19.46 -4.16
C TYR A 121 -2.27 20.53 -3.18
N LEU A 122 -3.50 21.03 -3.35
CA LEU A 122 -4.11 22.00 -2.42
C LEU A 122 -4.28 21.42 -1.01
N ASP A 123 -4.69 20.15 -0.90
CA ASP A 123 -4.81 19.47 0.38
C ASP A 123 -3.45 19.23 1.03
N LEU A 124 -2.42 18.94 0.23
CA LEU A 124 -1.04 18.87 0.71
C LEU A 124 -0.52 20.23 1.20
N GLU A 125 -0.91 21.33 0.56
CA GLU A 125 -0.60 22.68 1.03
C GLU A 125 -1.30 23.02 2.35
N ARG A 126 -2.50 22.50 2.60
CA ARG A 126 -3.23 22.65 3.87
C ARG A 126 -2.70 21.73 4.98
N LEU A 127 -2.13 20.58 4.62
CA LEU A 127 -1.63 19.61 5.57
C LEU A 127 -0.48 20.19 6.41
N SER A 128 -0.63 20.17 7.73
CA SER A 128 0.42 20.50 8.71
C SER A 128 0.35 19.54 9.90
N CYS A 129 1.46 19.38 10.62
CA CYS A 129 1.54 18.56 11.82
C CYS A 129 1.96 19.43 13.00
N ASP A 130 1.00 19.76 13.87
CA ASP A 130 1.28 20.61 15.04
C ASP A 130 1.77 19.80 16.25
N GLN A 131 1.38 18.52 16.33
CA GLN A 131 1.68 17.65 17.47
C GLN A 131 2.40 16.38 17.04
N ILE A 132 3.49 16.04 17.74
CA ILE A 132 4.31 14.83 17.48
C ILE A 132 3.46 13.55 17.53
N LYS A 133 2.39 13.52 18.33
CA LYS A 133 1.48 12.37 18.43
C LYS A 133 0.79 12.02 17.10
N ASN A 134 0.60 13.01 16.22
CA ASN A 134 -0.04 12.86 14.90
C ASN A 134 0.98 12.63 13.77
N MET A 135 2.26 12.44 14.08
CA MET A 135 3.33 12.38 13.08
C MET A 135 3.17 11.22 12.10
N PHE A 136 2.68 10.06 12.55
CA PHE A 136 2.47 8.90 11.67
C PHE A 136 1.32 9.10 10.68
N GLU A 137 0.24 9.72 11.14
CA GLU A 137 -0.90 10.11 10.30
C GLU A 137 -0.45 11.14 9.27
N TYR A 138 0.22 12.21 9.72
CA TYR A 138 0.82 13.22 8.85
C TYR A 138 1.73 12.60 7.77
N MET A 139 2.65 11.71 8.15
CA MET A 139 3.56 11.07 7.18
C MET A 139 2.81 10.22 6.15
N ASN A 140 1.74 9.54 6.56
CA ASN A 140 0.93 8.73 5.65
C ASN A 140 0.10 9.61 4.71
N ASP A 141 -0.54 10.66 5.22
CA ASP A 141 -1.31 11.60 4.42
C ASP A 141 -0.42 12.33 3.44
N TYR A 142 0.74 12.82 3.90
CA TYR A 142 1.72 13.48 3.06
C TYR A 142 2.21 12.56 1.94
N LYS A 143 2.46 11.28 2.24
CA LYS A 143 2.83 10.27 1.24
C LYS A 143 1.76 10.12 0.16
N VAL A 144 0.51 9.95 0.57
CA VAL A 144 -0.62 9.70 -0.34
C VAL A 144 -0.89 10.93 -1.20
N LEU A 145 -1.00 12.12 -0.58
CA LEU A 145 -1.26 13.36 -1.29
C LEU A 145 -0.12 13.75 -2.23
N ALA A 146 1.14 13.59 -1.81
CA ALA A 146 2.28 13.85 -2.69
C ALA A 146 2.28 12.93 -3.91
N ALA A 147 1.93 11.64 -3.74
CA ALA A 147 1.83 10.69 -4.85
C ALA A 147 0.67 11.05 -5.78
N LYS A 148 -0.52 11.31 -5.23
CA LYS A 148 -1.71 11.71 -6.00
C LYS A 148 -1.50 12.99 -6.80
N SER A 149 -0.77 13.96 -6.25
CA SER A 149 -0.47 15.22 -6.95
C SER A 149 0.41 15.04 -8.21
N GLY A 150 1.10 13.91 -8.35
CA GLY A 150 2.10 13.69 -9.39
C GLY A 150 3.39 14.52 -9.24
N ARG A 151 3.50 15.36 -8.19
CA ARG A 151 4.59 16.34 -8.02
C ARG A 151 5.76 15.87 -7.15
N MET A 152 5.70 14.64 -6.64
CA MET A 152 6.68 14.10 -5.67
C MET A 152 8.15 14.15 -6.14
N TYR A 153 8.39 14.07 -7.45
CA TYR A 153 9.73 14.04 -8.04
C TYR A 153 10.01 15.17 -9.03
N ILE A 154 9.08 16.13 -9.19
CA ILE A 154 9.21 17.23 -10.16
C ILE A 154 10.21 18.28 -9.67
N SER A 155 10.16 18.63 -8.39
CA SER A 155 11.00 19.65 -7.78
C SER A 155 11.37 19.29 -6.33
N SER A 156 12.29 20.05 -5.73
CA SER A 156 12.62 19.90 -4.30
C SER A 156 11.52 20.42 -3.38
N GLU A 157 10.51 21.12 -3.90
CA GLU A 157 9.48 21.82 -3.12
C GLU A 157 8.80 20.92 -2.09
N LEU A 158 8.23 19.79 -2.53
CA LEU A 158 7.54 18.86 -1.61
C LEU A 158 8.54 18.20 -0.64
N SER A 159 9.77 18.02 -1.09
CA SER A 159 10.82 17.42 -0.28
C SER A 159 11.27 18.35 0.86
N GLU A 160 11.29 19.66 0.63
CA GLU A 160 11.58 20.68 1.65
C GLU A 160 10.37 20.97 2.54
N LYS A 161 9.17 21.08 1.94
CA LYS A 161 7.93 21.36 2.67
C LYS A 161 7.60 20.26 3.68
N PHE A 162 7.98 19.01 3.42
CA PHE A 162 7.80 17.90 4.35
C PHE A 162 8.34 18.22 5.76
N PHE A 163 9.57 18.74 5.88
CA PHE A 163 10.13 19.08 7.18
C PHE A 163 9.53 20.37 7.75
N LYS A 164 9.30 21.39 6.90
CA LYS A 164 8.72 22.68 7.30
C LYS A 164 7.29 22.57 7.87
N LYS A 165 6.55 21.53 7.46
CA LYS A 165 5.18 21.26 7.91
C LYS A 165 5.12 20.42 9.20
N MET A 166 6.26 20.02 9.78
CA MET A 166 6.36 19.36 11.07
C MET A 166 6.42 20.38 12.23
N PRO A 167 6.29 19.93 13.50
CA PRO A 167 6.55 20.80 14.64
C PRO A 167 7.97 21.40 14.56
N PRO A 168 8.15 22.73 14.71
CA PRO A 168 9.40 23.41 14.35
C PRO A 168 10.66 22.82 14.98
N LEU A 169 10.62 22.51 16.28
CA LEU A 169 11.75 21.93 17.01
C LEU A 169 12.21 20.58 16.42
N LEU A 170 11.27 19.77 15.97
CA LEU A 170 11.55 18.44 15.42
C LEU A 170 11.89 18.52 13.93
N GLY A 171 11.16 19.33 13.17
CA GLY A 171 11.35 19.50 11.73
C GLY A 171 12.75 19.98 11.39
N GLU A 172 13.23 21.03 12.07
CA GLU A 172 14.57 21.59 11.83
C GLU A 172 15.69 20.61 12.18
N GLU A 173 15.58 19.92 13.33
CA GLU A 173 16.56 18.93 13.79
C GLU A 173 16.65 17.75 12.81
N VAL A 174 15.50 17.21 12.40
CA VAL A 174 15.42 16.06 11.48
C VAL A 174 15.91 16.46 10.09
N GLU A 175 15.56 17.65 9.59
CA GLU A 175 16.02 18.13 8.29
C GLU A 175 17.54 18.21 8.24
N LYS A 176 18.17 18.75 9.29
CA LYS A 176 19.62 18.80 9.42
C LYS A 176 20.23 17.39 9.43
N ALA A 177 19.71 16.51 10.29
CA ALA A 177 20.19 15.13 10.38
C ALA A 177 20.03 14.34 9.06
N PHE A 178 18.96 14.60 8.30
CA PHE A 178 18.74 14.00 7.00
C PHE A 178 19.79 14.47 5.98
N LYS A 179 20.04 15.78 5.90
CA LYS A 179 21.02 16.37 4.98
C LYS A 179 22.45 15.90 5.26
N GLU A 180 22.81 15.74 6.54
CA GLU A 180 24.11 15.21 6.95
C GLU A 180 24.27 13.73 6.55
N ARG A 181 23.21 12.92 6.69
CA ARG A 181 23.25 11.49 6.37
C ARG A 181 23.15 11.19 4.87
N HIS A 182 22.50 12.07 4.12
CA HIS A 182 22.22 11.90 2.70
C HIS A 182 22.66 13.13 1.88
N PRO A 183 23.98 13.42 1.83
CA PRO A 183 24.49 14.54 1.06
C PRO A 183 24.11 14.40 -0.42
N GLY A 184 23.58 15.47 -1.02
CA GLY A 184 23.17 15.51 -2.43
C GLY A 184 21.73 15.04 -2.72
N ASN A 185 21.00 14.45 -1.75
CA ASN A 185 19.59 14.12 -1.97
C ASN A 185 18.68 15.35 -1.79
N THR A 186 18.34 16.00 -2.90
CA THR A 186 17.46 17.19 -2.90
C THR A 186 15.98 16.84 -3.13
N VAL A 187 15.70 15.78 -3.89
CA VAL A 187 14.35 15.35 -4.27
C VAL A 187 14.07 13.94 -3.74
N GLY A 188 12.89 13.76 -3.15
CA GLY A 188 12.35 12.47 -2.73
C GLY A 188 11.62 12.56 -1.40
N VAL A 189 10.29 12.51 -1.43
CA VAL A 189 9.45 12.51 -0.22
C VAL A 189 9.55 11.18 0.55
N LEU A 190 9.52 10.05 -0.16
CA LEU A 190 9.54 8.71 0.48
C LEU A 190 10.82 8.44 1.30
N PRO A 191 12.04 8.77 0.82
CA PRO A 191 13.25 8.66 1.64
C PRO A 191 13.18 9.46 2.95
N ARG A 192 12.61 10.67 2.91
CA ARG A 192 12.47 11.54 4.09
C ARG A 192 11.48 10.97 5.09
N ILE A 193 10.36 10.44 4.62
CA ILE A 193 9.39 9.72 5.45
C ILE A 193 10.06 8.52 6.11
N LYS A 194 10.75 7.67 5.34
CA LYS A 194 11.46 6.50 5.88
C LYS A 194 12.49 6.90 6.94
N PHE A 195 13.27 7.95 6.68
CA PHE A 195 14.23 8.49 7.65
C PHE A 195 13.52 8.96 8.92
N MET A 196 12.40 9.67 8.79
CA MET A 196 11.63 10.16 9.93
C MET A 196 11.09 9.02 10.80
N TYR A 197 10.57 7.95 10.18
CA TYR A 197 10.18 6.73 10.90
C TYR A 197 11.35 6.16 11.74
N GLN A 198 12.55 6.07 11.15
CA GLN A 198 13.73 5.57 11.85
C GLN A 198 14.16 6.53 12.97
N TYR A 199 14.11 7.83 12.71
CA TYR A 199 14.45 8.87 13.66
C TYR A 199 13.56 8.82 14.91
N LEU A 200 12.24 8.76 14.72
CA LEU A 200 11.28 8.61 15.81
C LEU A 200 11.50 7.31 16.59
N ALA A 201 11.76 6.20 15.90
CA ALA A 201 12.04 4.92 16.56
C ALA A 201 13.27 5.02 17.48
N ASP A 202 14.33 5.69 17.04
CA ASP A 202 15.53 5.88 17.85
C ASP A 202 15.31 6.85 19.03
N LEU A 203 14.50 7.90 18.85
CA LEU A 203 14.06 8.76 19.96
C LEU A 203 13.27 7.97 21.00
N CYS A 204 12.34 7.11 20.58
CA CYS A 204 11.57 6.26 21.48
C CYS A 204 12.47 5.29 22.25
N LYS A 205 13.50 4.69 21.61
CA LYS A 205 14.50 3.85 22.29
C LYS A 205 15.28 4.64 23.36
N LYS A 206 15.76 5.83 23.02
CA LYS A 206 16.47 6.71 23.97
C LYS A 206 15.59 7.08 25.16
N ALA A 207 14.33 7.44 24.92
CA ALA A 207 13.37 7.76 25.97
C ALA A 207 13.06 6.54 26.87
N ALA A 208 12.97 5.34 26.31
CA ALA A 208 12.80 4.11 27.09
C ALA A 208 14.01 3.85 28.00
N ILE A 209 15.24 4.02 27.48
CA ILE A 209 16.47 3.91 28.27
C ILE A 209 16.46 4.93 29.41
N GLN A 210 16.16 6.20 29.14
CA GLN A 210 16.09 7.25 30.16
C GLN A 210 15.07 6.95 31.26
N ARG A 211 13.90 6.38 30.91
CA ARG A 211 12.91 5.93 31.91
C ARG A 211 13.38 4.72 32.72
N GLY A 212 14.23 3.87 32.14
CA GLY A 212 14.84 2.73 32.83
C GLY A 212 15.93 3.15 33.81
N ILE A 213 16.68 4.22 33.53
CA ILE A 213 17.71 4.80 34.41
C ILE A 213 17.05 5.75 35.45
N LYS A 214 15.92 5.34 36.03
CA LYS A 214 15.24 6.12 37.08
C LYS A 214 16.06 6.21 38.37
N ASP A 215 16.94 5.24 38.61
CA ASP A 215 17.94 5.31 39.68
C ASP A 215 19.29 5.76 39.09
N LEU A 216 19.60 7.05 39.25
CA LEU A 216 20.85 7.68 38.83
C LEU A 216 21.98 7.46 39.86
N SER A 217 21.85 6.50 40.79
CA SER A 217 22.90 6.13 41.74
C SER A 217 24.23 5.78 41.05
N ILE A 218 24.19 5.27 39.81
CA ILE A 218 25.41 5.05 39.00
C ILE A 218 26.12 6.35 38.62
N CYS A 219 25.39 7.45 38.42
CA CYS A 219 25.96 8.76 38.10
C CYS A 219 26.72 9.38 39.29
N GLN A 220 26.41 8.98 40.53
CA GLN A 220 27.19 9.39 41.71
C GLN A 220 28.61 8.82 41.72
N LYS A 221 28.87 7.73 40.98
CA LYS A 221 30.19 7.09 40.86
C LYS A 221 31.02 7.64 39.70
N ILE A 222 30.46 8.54 38.89
CA ILE A 222 31.14 9.14 37.74
C ILE A 222 31.58 10.56 38.14
N PRO A 223 32.88 10.80 38.35
CA PRO A 223 33.37 12.14 38.65
C PRO A 223 33.14 13.04 37.44
N MET A 224 32.19 13.97 37.57
CA MET A 224 31.91 15.00 36.58
C MET A 224 32.87 16.19 36.82
N PRO A 225 33.73 16.56 35.85
CA PRO A 225 34.63 17.70 36.01
C PRO A 225 33.84 18.98 36.31
N GLY A 226 34.11 19.61 37.46
CA GLY A 226 33.52 20.89 37.86
C GLY A 226 32.23 20.83 38.70
N TYR A 227 31.70 19.65 39.04
CA TYR A 227 30.46 19.52 39.83
C TYR A 227 30.65 19.20 41.32
N TYR A 228 31.84 18.75 41.72
CA TYR A 228 32.16 18.45 43.11
C TYR A 228 33.18 19.47 43.62
N ASN A 229 32.70 20.51 44.32
CA ASN A 229 33.55 21.31 45.20
C ASN A 229 33.83 20.47 46.45
N THR A 230 35.02 19.86 46.52
CA THR A 230 35.54 19.35 47.78
C THR A 230 35.96 20.53 48.63
N GLY A 231 35.22 20.79 49.70
CA GLY A 231 35.72 21.52 50.87
C GLY A 231 36.72 20.69 51.66
#